data_AF-A0A1V0UP37-F1
#
_entry.id   AF-A0A1V0UP37-F1
#
_cell.length_a   1.000
_cell.length_b   1.000
_cell.length_c   1.000
_cell.angle_alpha   90.00
_cell.angle_beta   90.00
_cell.angle_gamma   90.00
#
_symmetry.space_group_name_H-M   'P 1'
#
loop_
_entity.id
_entity.type
_entity.pdbx_description
1 polymer ?
#
loop_
_entity_poly.entity_id
_entity_poly.type
_entity_poly.pdbx_seq_one_letter_code
_entity_poly.pdbx_strand_id
1 'polypeptide(L)'
;MKKYRKKPVVVSAGRWWKIGDVPDAQIRELDPDGVCKNICKVCGDFISMHGHCKTLEGWLIVCPGDYIIRGVKGEYYPCKPDIFEETYESVEP
;
A
#
# COMPACT_ATOMS: atom_id res chain seq x y z
N MET A 1 -0.85 24.89 -26.86
CA MET A 1 -1.07 23.67 -26.05
C MET A 1 -2.20 23.93 -25.06
N LYS A 2 -3.08 22.95 -24.81
CA LYS A 2 -4.13 23.08 -23.77
C LYS A 2 -3.56 22.61 -22.43
N LYS A 3 -3.77 23.40 -21.38
CA LYS A 3 -3.36 23.08 -20.00
C LYS A 3 -4.57 22.50 -19.25
N TYR A 4 -4.33 21.49 -18.42
CA TYR A 4 -5.36 20.85 -17.60
C TYR A 4 -4.84 20.75 -16.17
N ARG A 5 -5.76 20.82 -15.19
CA ARG A 5 -5.47 20.55 -13.77
C ARG A 5 -6.13 19.23 -13.36
N LYS A 6 -5.49 18.47 -12.48
CA LYS A 6 -6.11 17.29 -11.86
C LYS A 6 -7.28 17.75 -10.98
N LYS A 7 -8.37 16.99 -10.93
CA LYS A 7 -9.47 17.26 -9.99
C LYS A 7 -8.98 16.97 -8.56
N PRO A 8 -9.42 17.72 -7.54
CA PRO A 8 -9.15 17.36 -6.15
C PRO A 8 -9.84 16.03 -5.85
N VAL A 9 -9.12 15.12 -5.19
CA VAL A 9 -9.62 13.78 -4.83
C VAL A 9 -9.27 13.53 -3.37
N VAL A 10 -10.28 13.25 -2.55
CA VAL A 10 -10.11 12.70 -1.20
C VAL A 10 -10.08 11.18 -1.32
N VAL A 11 -9.11 10.55 -0.65
CA VAL A 11 -8.93 9.09 -0.66
C VAL A 11 -9.07 8.55 0.76
N SER A 12 -9.45 7.27 0.87
CA SER A 12 -9.32 6.52 2.12
C SER A 12 -8.03 5.72 2.07
N ALA A 13 -7.24 5.76 3.14
CA ALA A 13 -6.02 4.97 3.24
C ALA A 13 -5.86 4.41 4.65
N GLY A 14 -5.29 3.21 4.74
CA GLY A 14 -4.92 2.57 6.00
C GLY A 14 -3.45 2.19 5.97
N ARG A 15 -2.74 2.42 7.07
CA ARG A 15 -1.35 1.98 7.23
C ARG A 15 -1.32 0.48 7.50
N TRP A 16 -0.51 -0.25 6.76
CA TRP A 16 -0.48 -1.71 6.79
C TRP A 16 0.76 -2.23 7.50
N TRP A 17 0.59 -3.09 8.51
CA TRP A 17 1.69 -3.75 9.23
C TRP A 17 1.63 -5.26 9.09
N LYS A 18 0.41 -5.80 8.96
CA LYS A 18 0.15 -7.23 8.80
C LYS A 18 -1.18 -7.47 8.07
N ILE A 19 -1.37 -8.71 7.65
CA ILE A 19 -2.63 -9.17 7.05
C ILE A 19 -3.81 -8.88 7.99
N GLY A 20 -4.86 -8.29 7.43
CA GLY A 20 -6.08 -7.90 8.16
C GLY A 20 -6.15 -6.43 8.59
N ASP A 21 -5.04 -5.68 8.61
CA ASP A 21 -5.07 -4.26 9.01
C ASP A 21 -5.91 -3.39 8.06
N VAL A 22 -5.95 -3.76 6.77
CA VAL A 22 -6.78 -3.13 5.74
C VAL A 22 -7.67 -4.21 5.12
N PRO A 23 -8.78 -4.57 5.77
CA PRO A 23 -9.54 -5.79 5.47
C PRO A 23 -10.24 -5.76 4.10
N ASP A 24 -10.56 -4.56 3.60
CA ASP A 24 -11.20 -4.42 2.29
C ASP A 24 -10.21 -4.59 1.12
N ALA A 25 -8.90 -4.55 1.39
CA ALA A 25 -7.86 -4.75 0.39
C ALA A 25 -7.50 -6.24 0.29
N GLN A 26 -7.34 -6.72 -0.94
CA GLN A 26 -6.87 -8.09 -1.18
C GLN A 26 -5.34 -8.15 -1.00
N ILE A 27 -4.92 -8.48 0.21
CA ILE A 27 -3.51 -8.64 0.56
C ILE A 27 -3.31 -10.06 1.09
N ARG A 28 -2.33 -10.76 0.52
CA ARG A 28 -1.92 -12.10 0.96
C ARG A 28 -0.49 -12.08 1.47
N GLU A 29 -0.10 -13.10 2.21
CA GLU A 29 1.28 -13.26 2.68
C GLU A 29 2.22 -13.40 1.48
N LEU A 30 3.38 -12.73 1.55
CA LEU A 30 4.40 -12.84 0.51
C LEU A 30 5.16 -14.18 0.59
N ASP A 31 5.33 -14.71 1.79
CA ASP A 31 5.95 -16.00 2.09
C ASP A 31 5.06 -16.81 3.04
N PRO A 32 4.00 -17.48 2.53
CA PRO A 32 3.02 -18.18 3.36
C PRO A 32 3.62 -19.32 4.21
N ASP A 33 4.72 -19.92 3.73
CA ASP A 33 5.38 -21.01 4.43
C ASP A 33 6.36 -20.50 5.51
N GLY A 34 6.65 -19.19 5.53
CA GLY A 34 7.55 -18.55 6.50
C GLY A 34 8.99 -19.06 6.46
N VAL A 35 9.38 -19.76 5.38
CA VAL A 35 10.69 -20.42 5.25
C VAL A 35 11.75 -19.42 4.74
N CYS A 36 11.33 -18.34 4.09
CA CYS A 36 12.20 -17.35 3.50
C CYS A 36 12.84 -16.48 4.59
N LYS A 37 14.09 -16.81 4.96
CA LYS A 37 14.92 -16.01 5.87
C LYS A 37 15.54 -14.77 5.22
N ASN A 38 15.10 -14.41 4.02
CA ASN A 38 15.64 -13.26 3.31
C ASN A 38 15.15 -11.96 3.97
N ILE A 39 16.04 -10.97 3.94
CA ILE A 39 15.74 -9.61 4.39
C ILE A 39 15.32 -8.78 3.18
N CYS A 40 14.25 -8.01 3.33
CA CYS A 40 13.80 -7.07 2.33
C CYS A 40 14.84 -5.96 2.17
N LYS A 41 15.31 -5.76 0.93
CA LYS A 41 16.28 -4.71 0.61
C LYS A 41 15.71 -3.29 0.69
N VAL A 42 14.38 -3.17 0.79
CA VAL A 42 13.67 -1.88 0.82
C VAL A 42 13.52 -1.38 2.26
N CYS A 43 12.95 -2.17 3.17
CA CYS A 43 12.73 -1.75 4.56
C CYS A 43 13.69 -2.35 5.59
N GLY A 44 14.44 -3.41 5.23
CA GLY A 44 15.36 -4.08 6.16
C GLY A 44 14.72 -5.14 7.07
N ASP A 45 13.41 -5.39 6.96
CA ASP A 45 12.70 -6.42 7.72
C ASP A 45 12.70 -7.78 7.00
N PHE A 46 12.30 -8.84 7.71
CA PHE A 46 12.13 -10.16 7.11
C PHE A 46 11.03 -10.15 6.03
N ILE A 47 11.28 -10.85 4.93
CA ILE A 47 10.33 -11.02 3.83
C ILE A 47 9.02 -11.68 4.30
N SER A 48 9.07 -12.51 5.34
CA SER A 48 7.88 -13.11 5.97
C SER A 48 6.92 -12.09 6.60
N MET A 49 7.37 -10.86 6.86
CA MET A 49 6.52 -9.77 7.38
C MET A 49 5.81 -8.99 6.27
N HIS A 50 6.10 -9.29 5.00
CA HIS A 50 5.56 -8.54 3.87
C HIS A 50 4.29 -9.16 3.32
N GLY A 51 3.48 -8.31 2.69
CA GLY A 51 2.29 -8.72 1.98
C GLY A 51 2.47 -8.62 0.47
N HIS A 52 1.51 -9.17 -0.25
CA HIS A 52 1.34 -9.05 -1.68
C HIS A 52 -0.07 -8.49 -1.93
N CYS A 53 -0.15 -7.21 -2.28
CA CYS A 53 -1.40 -6.47 -2.53
C CYS A 53 -1.83 -6.63 -3.98
N LYS A 54 -3.09 -6.99 -4.22
CA LYS A 54 -3.67 -7.00 -5.56
C LYS A 54 -3.97 -5.58 -6.02
N THR A 55 -3.38 -5.16 -7.13
CA THR A 55 -3.60 -3.87 -7.77
C THR A 55 -4.06 -4.06 -9.22
N LEU A 56 -4.32 -2.95 -9.93
CA LEU A 56 -4.64 -2.97 -11.36
C LEU A 56 -3.44 -3.37 -12.23
N GLU A 57 -2.22 -3.19 -11.74
CA GLU A 57 -0.97 -3.49 -12.46
C GLU A 57 -0.50 -4.93 -12.22
N GLY A 58 -1.20 -5.67 -11.36
CA GLY A 58 -0.82 -7.03 -10.97
C GLY A 58 -0.78 -7.14 -9.46
N TRP A 59 0.19 -7.89 -8.95
CA TRP A 59 0.41 -7.97 -7.53
C TRP A 59 1.68 -7.19 -7.17
N LEU A 60 1.60 -6.35 -6.15
CA LEU A 60 2.72 -5.56 -5.67
C LEU A 60 3.05 -5.94 -4.24
N ILE A 61 4.34 -5.94 -3.92
CA ILE A 61 4.82 -6.17 -2.56
C ILE A 61 4.47 -4.96 -1.70
N VAL A 62 3.91 -5.21 -0.52
CA VAL A 62 3.69 -4.21 0.53
C VAL A 62 4.64 -4.48 1.69
N CYS A 63 5.39 -3.47 2.10
CA CYS A 63 6.25 -3.53 3.28
C CYS A 63 5.47 -3.13 4.52
N PRO A 64 5.82 -3.65 5.72
CA PRO A 64 5.32 -3.11 6.96
C PRO A 64 5.49 -1.59 7.02
N GLY A 65 4.41 -0.89 7.39
CA GLY A 65 4.35 0.55 7.48
C GLY A 65 3.86 1.26 6.22
N ASP A 66 3.82 0.62 5.05
CA ASP A 66 3.27 1.22 3.83
C ASP A 66 1.78 1.55 3.99
N TYR A 67 1.30 2.58 3.30
CA TYR A 67 -0.12 2.88 3.19
C TYR A 67 -0.77 2.06 2.09
N ILE A 68 -1.98 1.57 2.32
CA ILE A 68 -2.84 1.00 1.29
C ILE A 68 -3.95 2.00 1.01
N ILE A 69 -3.93 2.58 -0.19
CA ILE A 69 -4.87 3.61 -0.62
C ILE A 69 -5.99 2.97 -1.43
N ARG A 70 -7.23 3.34 -1.13
CA ARG A 70 -8.40 3.03 -1.95
C ARG A 70 -8.56 4.10 -3.04
N GLY A 71 -8.38 3.70 -4.29
CA GLY A 71 -8.60 4.53 -5.46
C GLY A 71 -10.07 4.82 -5.75
N VAL A 72 -10.32 5.73 -6.68
CA VAL A 72 -11.66 6.25 -7.00
C VAL A 72 -12.61 5.21 -7.60
N LYS A 73 -12.10 4.12 -8.18
CA LYS A 73 -12.91 3.00 -8.70
C LYS A 73 -12.95 1.83 -7.72
N GLY A 74 -12.47 2.01 -6.49
CA GLY A 74 -12.40 0.97 -5.46
C GLY A 74 -11.21 0.02 -5.60
N GLU A 75 -10.26 0.32 -6.48
CA GLU A 75 -8.97 -0.38 -6.54
C GLU A 75 -8.12 -0.06 -5.30
N TYR A 76 -7.19 -0.96 -4.97
CA TYR A 76 -6.23 -0.75 -3.89
C TYR A 76 -4.81 -0.74 -4.45
N TYR A 77 -3.94 0.10 -3.88
CA TYR A 77 -2.52 0.11 -4.19
C TYR A 77 -1.69 0.54 -2.99
N PRO A 78 -0.47 -0.03 -2.83
CA PRO A 78 0.45 0.38 -1.78
C PRO A 78 1.11 1.73 -2.13
N CYS A 79 1.46 2.50 -1.11
CA CYS A 79 2.16 3.77 -1.18
C CYS A 79 3.17 3.85 -0.02
N LYS A 80 4.39 4.31 -0.31
CA LYS A 80 5.41 4.44 0.73
C LYS A 80 5.05 5.55 1.72
N PRO A 81 5.39 5.44 3.01
CA PRO A 81 4.92 6.37 4.04
C PRO A 81 5.38 7.80 3.80
N ASP A 82 6.64 7.97 3.43
CA ASP A 82 7.25 9.24 3.06
C ASP A 82 6.55 9.89 1.86
N ILE A 83 6.25 9.10 0.82
CA ILE A 83 5.50 9.57 -0.36
C ILE A 83 4.06 9.93 0.03
N PHE A 84 3.42 9.13 0.87
CA PHE A 84 2.04 9.38 1.31
C PHE A 84 1.94 10.68 2.09
N GLU A 85 2.81 10.88 3.07
CA GLU A 85 2.85 12.06 3.94
C GLU A 85 3.24 13.34 3.17
N GLU A 86 4.04 13.22 2.11
CA GLU A 86 4.36 14.35 1.21
C GLU A 86 3.20 14.70 0.26
N THR A 87 2.36 13.74 -0.11
CA THR A 87 1.34 13.91 -1.17
C THR A 87 -0.10 14.01 -0.69
N TYR A 88 -0.39 13.63 0.56
CA TYR A 88 -1.72 13.66 1.14
C TYR A 88 -1.72 14.42 2.47
N GLU A 89 -2.75 15.22 2.68
CA GLU A 89 -3.04 15.87 3.96
C GLU A 89 -4.29 15.24 4.60
N SER A 90 -4.33 15.24 5.94
CA SER A 90 -5.49 14.78 6.67
C SER A 90 -6.64 15.78 6.48
N VAL A 91 -7.81 15.27 6.10
CA VAL A 91 -9.04 16.06 6.04
C VAL A 91 -9.92 15.73 7.25
N GLU A 92 -10.58 16.72 7.82
CA GLU A 92 -11.58 16.49 8.87
C GLU A 92 -12.77 15.67 8.30
N PRO A 93 -13.36 14.77 9.10
CA PRO A 93 -14.49 13.93 8.67
C PRO A 93 -15.78 14.71 8.39
#